data_AF-A0A950AJD8-F1
#
_entry.id   AF-A0A950AJD8-F1
#
_cell.length_a   1.000
_cell.length_b   1.000
_cell.length_c   1.000
_cell.angle_alpha   90.00
_cell.angle_beta   90.00
_cell.angle_gamma   90.00
#
_symmetry.space_group_name_H-M   'P 1'
#
loop_
_entity.id
_entity.type
_entity.pdbx_description
1 polymer ?
#
loop_
_entity_poly.entity_id
_entity_poly.type
_entity_poly.pdbx_seq_one_letter_code
_entity_poly.pdbx_strand_id
1 'polypeptide(L)'
;MKQFMLIALALQLFECETLVAQQVDTRNYVVGSYDANINESRIAEIRVWRYWLKNRARLGTKARYIAIVAASVMPGDVVQILWGNMINAQTGSSFLLPAEWNPGRMRCVMIYDTENSRFVSQHGYLVIETPHRGTLARFGDYIALYIDTGSIFL
;
A
#
# COMPACT_ATOMS: atom_id res chain seq x y z
N MET A 1 44.68 10.55 33.02
CA MET A 1 43.20 10.46 33.12
C MET A 1 42.45 11.22 32.03
N LYS A 2 42.95 12.35 31.50
CA LYS A 2 42.29 13.14 30.45
C LYS A 2 42.19 12.45 29.07
N GLN A 3 43.16 11.59 28.72
CA GLN A 3 43.20 10.91 27.40
C GLN A 3 42.21 9.73 27.28
N PHE A 4 41.90 9.04 28.37
CA PHE A 4 40.89 7.96 28.36
C PHE A 4 39.47 8.49 28.18
N MET A 5 39.21 9.74 28.55
CA MET A 5 37.89 10.37 28.43
C MET A 5 37.56 10.78 26.98
N LEU A 6 38.59 11.09 26.17
CA LEU A 6 38.42 11.44 24.75
C LEU A 6 38.10 10.22 23.86
N ILE A 7 38.61 9.04 24.23
CA ILE A 7 38.36 7.80 23.48
C ILE A 7 36.92 7.31 23.74
N ALA A 8 36.41 7.45 24.96
CA ALA A 8 35.04 7.07 25.30
C ALA A 8 33.98 7.95 24.61
N LEU A 9 34.27 9.24 24.39
CA LEU A 9 33.35 10.16 23.71
C LEU A 9 33.30 9.95 22.19
N ALA A 10 34.39 9.44 21.58
CA ALA A 10 34.45 9.15 20.14
C ALA A 10 33.67 7.88 19.75
N LEU A 11 33.51 6.93 20.67
CA LEU A 11 32.77 5.67 20.44
C LEU A 11 31.24 5.83 20.46
N GLN A 12 30.71 6.95 20.96
CA GLN A 12 29.26 7.21 21.00
C GLN A 12 28.71 7.84 19.70
N LEU A 13 29.57 8.16 18.73
CA LEU A 13 29.17 8.82 17.47
C LEU A 13 28.98 7.85 16.29
N PHE A 14 29.05 6.53 16.52
CA PHE A 14 28.81 5.51 15.49
C PHE A 14 27.52 4.72 15.74
N GLU A 15 26.44 5.38 16.17
CA GLU A 15 25.09 4.91 15.82
C GLU A 15 24.81 5.32 14.37
N CYS A 16 25.53 4.70 13.45
CA CYS A 16 25.16 4.72 12.05
C CYS A 16 23.88 3.89 11.96
N GLU A 17 22.71 4.56 12.02
CA GLU A 17 21.44 3.94 11.66
C GLU A 17 21.65 3.30 10.29
N THR A 18 21.72 1.97 10.25
CA THR A 18 21.77 1.23 9.00
C THR A 18 20.50 1.57 8.25
N LEU A 19 20.62 2.46 7.26
CA LEU A 19 19.59 2.76 6.29
C LEU A 19 19.33 1.46 5.53
N VAL A 20 18.43 0.62 6.04
CA VAL A 20 17.83 -0.45 5.25
C VAL A 20 17.11 0.29 4.13
N ALA A 21 17.72 0.27 2.94
CA ALA A 21 17.09 0.80 1.75
C ALA A 21 15.73 0.12 1.63
N GLN A 22 14.66 0.89 1.79
CA GLN A 22 13.30 0.36 1.76
C GLN A 22 13.07 -0.17 0.34
N GLN A 23 13.13 -1.49 0.18
CA GLN A 23 12.98 -2.12 -1.12
C GLN A 23 11.56 -1.87 -1.63
N VAL A 24 11.47 -1.25 -2.80
CA VAL A 24 10.20 -1.03 -3.50
C VAL A 24 9.89 -2.28 -4.32
N ASP A 25 8.68 -2.82 -4.18
CA ASP A 25 8.18 -3.84 -5.08
C ASP A 25 7.77 -3.17 -6.40
N THR A 26 8.52 -3.46 -7.46
CA THR A 26 8.35 -2.81 -8.77
C THR A 26 7.25 -3.44 -9.61
N ARG A 27 6.69 -4.59 -9.19
CA ARG A 27 5.56 -5.22 -9.89
C ARG A 27 4.34 -4.33 -9.80
N ASN A 28 3.68 -4.12 -10.93
CA ASN A 28 2.42 -3.39 -10.94
C ASN A 28 1.28 -4.31 -10.48
N TYR A 29 0.68 -3.97 -9.34
CA TYR A 29 -0.38 -4.77 -8.72
C TYR A 29 -1.77 -4.57 -9.33
N VAL A 30 -1.89 -3.60 -10.24
CA VAL A 30 -3.17 -3.21 -10.86
C VAL A 30 -3.54 -4.19 -11.97
N VAL A 31 -4.73 -4.79 -11.84
CA VAL A 31 -5.34 -5.64 -12.88
C VAL A 31 -6.50 -4.95 -13.57
N GLY A 32 -6.92 -3.79 -13.09
CA GLY A 32 -8.04 -3.03 -13.63
C GLY A 32 -8.43 -1.86 -12.73
N SER A 33 -9.64 -1.35 -12.94
CA SER A 33 -10.23 -0.28 -12.13
C SER A 33 -11.55 -0.73 -11.52
N TYR A 34 -11.86 -0.18 -10.35
CA TYR A 34 -13.16 -0.31 -9.70
C TYR A 34 -13.49 1.00 -9.00
N ASP A 35 -14.70 1.51 -9.23
CA ASP A 35 -15.14 2.76 -8.64
C ASP A 35 -15.77 2.49 -7.29
N ALA A 36 -15.02 2.81 -6.22
CA ALA A 36 -15.53 2.69 -4.86
C ALA A 36 -16.74 3.60 -4.68
N ASN A 37 -17.79 3.10 -4.04
CA ASN A 37 -18.95 3.94 -3.74
C ASN A 37 -18.60 4.97 -2.63
N ILE A 38 -19.53 5.90 -2.39
CA ILE A 38 -19.34 7.01 -1.42
C ILE A 38 -19.06 6.49 0.00
N ASN A 39 -19.68 5.39 0.40
CA ASN A 39 -19.49 4.83 1.74
C ASN A 39 -18.13 4.14 1.88
N GLU A 40 -17.73 3.36 0.88
CA GLU A 40 -16.43 2.66 0.82
C GLU A 40 -15.27 3.66 0.85
N SER A 41 -15.32 4.67 -0.01
CA SER A 41 -14.32 5.74 -0.06
C SER A 41 -14.25 6.51 1.27
N ARG A 42 -15.39 6.92 1.85
CA ARG A 42 -15.41 7.61 3.15
C ARG A 42 -14.82 6.76 4.28
N ILE A 43 -15.13 5.46 4.32
CA ILE A 43 -14.57 4.55 5.33
C ILE A 43 -13.05 4.40 5.14
N ALA A 44 -12.60 4.27 3.90
CA ALA A 44 -11.17 4.22 3.57
C ALA A 44 -10.45 5.50 3.99
N GLU A 45 -11.05 6.67 3.73
CA GLU A 45 -10.49 7.97 4.12
C GLU A 45 -10.28 8.07 5.63
N ILE A 46 -11.28 7.68 6.42
CA ILE A 46 -11.18 7.65 7.88
C ILE A 46 -10.04 6.72 8.33
N ARG A 47 -9.94 5.53 7.73
CA ARG A 47 -8.92 4.53 8.08
C ARG A 47 -7.51 5.01 7.74
N VAL A 48 -7.29 5.55 6.54
CA VAL A 48 -5.98 6.03 6.12
C VAL A 48 -5.55 7.26 6.90
N TRP A 49 -6.49 8.17 7.19
CA TRP A 49 -6.22 9.34 8.02
C TRP A 49 -5.81 8.93 9.44
N ARG A 50 -6.53 7.99 10.07
CA ARG A 50 -6.15 7.45 11.39
C ARG A 50 -4.78 6.79 11.37
N TYR A 51 -4.51 5.98 10.34
CA TYR A 51 -3.20 5.35 10.18
C TYR A 51 -2.09 6.40 10.03
N TRP A 52 -2.31 7.41 9.19
CA TRP A 52 -1.36 8.48 8.93
C TRP A 52 -1.05 9.29 10.19
N LEU A 53 -2.07 9.73 10.93
CA LEU A 53 -1.87 10.46 12.18
C LEU A 53 -1.01 9.69 13.19
N LYS A 54 -1.22 8.37 13.30
CA LYS A 54 -0.44 7.52 14.21
C LYS A 54 1.00 7.30 13.74
N ASN A 55 1.25 7.29 12.43
CA ASN A 55 2.53 6.85 11.87
C ASN A 55 3.36 7.96 11.22
N ARG A 56 2.83 9.18 11.04
CA ARG A 56 3.47 10.26 10.26
C ARG A 56 4.87 10.62 10.75
N ALA A 57 5.11 10.58 12.07
CA ALA A 57 6.43 10.89 12.64
C ALA A 57 7.48 9.85 12.22
N ARG A 58 7.09 8.57 12.10
CA ARG A 58 7.97 7.48 11.68
C ARG A 58 8.12 7.41 10.16
N LEU A 59 7.05 7.67 9.42
CA LEU A 59 7.02 7.53 7.96
C LEU A 59 7.63 8.74 7.25
N GLY A 60 7.46 9.94 7.81
CA GLY A 60 7.96 11.19 7.21
C GLY A 60 7.58 11.30 5.73
N THR A 61 8.54 11.72 4.90
CA THR A 61 8.37 11.86 3.45
C THR A 61 8.41 10.53 2.68
N LYS A 62 8.74 9.41 3.34
CA LYS A 62 8.85 8.09 2.68
C LYS A 62 7.51 7.54 2.20
N ALA A 63 6.40 8.05 2.75
CA ALA A 63 5.04 7.60 2.45
C ALA A 63 4.16 8.72 1.91
N ARG A 64 4.62 9.46 0.89
CA ARG A 64 3.82 10.50 0.21
C ARG A 64 2.45 9.95 -0.20
N TYR A 65 2.44 8.75 -0.75
CA TYR A 65 1.22 8.03 -1.14
C TYR A 65 1.01 6.80 -0.26
N ILE A 66 -0.23 6.59 0.16
CA ILE A 66 -0.65 5.42 0.93
C ILE A 66 -1.72 4.67 0.16
N ALA A 67 -1.49 3.38 -0.08
CA ALA A 67 -2.44 2.48 -0.71
C ALA A 67 -3.28 1.76 0.37
N ILE A 68 -4.60 1.97 0.32
CA ILE A 68 -5.55 1.41 1.29
C ILE A 68 -6.66 0.65 0.59
N VAL A 69 -7.09 -0.47 1.17
CA VAL A 69 -8.25 -1.24 0.70
C VAL A 69 -9.54 -0.51 1.08
N ALA A 70 -10.29 -0.09 0.07
CA ALA A 70 -11.58 0.57 0.21
C ALA A 70 -12.76 -0.42 0.18
N ALA A 71 -12.68 -1.44 -0.68
CA ALA A 71 -13.75 -2.42 -0.84
C ALA A 71 -13.20 -3.82 -1.16
N SER A 72 -13.98 -4.84 -0.79
CA SER A 72 -13.86 -6.17 -1.37
C SER A 72 -14.79 -6.24 -2.56
N VAL A 73 -14.28 -6.65 -3.72
CA VAL A 73 -15.02 -6.66 -4.99
C VAL A 73 -15.38 -8.11 -5.34
N MET A 74 -16.63 -8.34 -5.75
CA MET A 74 -17.04 -9.67 -6.19
C MET A 74 -16.64 -9.87 -7.65
N PRO A 75 -16.21 -11.09 -8.05
CA PRO A 75 -15.89 -11.36 -9.45
C PRO A 75 -17.01 -10.91 -10.39
N GLY A 76 -18.26 -11.24 -10.04
CA GLY A 76 -19.48 -10.88 -10.78
C GLY A 76 -19.60 -9.41 -11.15
N ASP A 77 -19.03 -8.50 -10.35
CA ASP A 77 -19.13 -7.05 -10.56
C ASP A 77 -18.22 -6.54 -11.69
N VAL A 78 -17.25 -7.37 -12.12
CA VAL A 78 -16.12 -6.92 -12.95
C VAL A 78 -15.66 -7.94 -14.01
N VAL A 79 -16.28 -9.14 -14.07
CA VAL A 79 -15.81 -10.29 -14.90
C VAL A 79 -15.52 -9.93 -16.36
N GLN A 80 -16.36 -9.16 -17.04
CA GLN A 80 -16.29 -9.04 -18.51
C GLN A 80 -15.10 -8.19 -19.00
N ILE A 81 -14.73 -7.14 -18.27
CA ILE A 81 -13.63 -6.23 -18.65
C ILE A 81 -12.28 -6.76 -18.15
N LEU A 82 -12.30 -7.59 -17.10
CA LEU A 82 -11.10 -8.06 -16.42
C LEU A 82 -10.26 -9.06 -17.19
N TRP A 83 -10.88 -9.96 -17.96
CA TRP A 83 -10.15 -11.06 -18.63
C TRP A 83 -9.01 -10.56 -19.53
N GLY A 84 -9.23 -9.49 -20.29
CA GLY A 84 -8.20 -8.91 -21.17
C GLY A 84 -7.05 -8.25 -20.40
N ASN A 85 -7.34 -7.64 -19.26
CA ASN A 85 -6.35 -6.96 -18.44
C ASN A 85 -5.54 -7.94 -17.58
N MET A 86 -6.16 -9.03 -17.12
CA MET A 86 -5.54 -10.07 -16.30
C MET A 86 -4.47 -10.86 -17.06
N ILE A 87 -4.66 -11.12 -18.35
CA ILE A 87 -3.68 -11.85 -19.18
C ILE A 87 -2.35 -11.07 -19.29
N ASN A 88 -2.39 -9.74 -19.16
CA ASN A 88 -1.23 -8.88 -19.28
C ASN A 88 -0.72 -8.35 -17.92
N ALA A 89 -1.37 -8.73 -16.82
CA ALA A 89 -1.03 -8.25 -15.50
C ALA A 89 0.25 -8.91 -14.97
N GLN A 90 1.11 -8.13 -14.33
CA GLN A 90 2.34 -8.62 -13.69
C GLN A 90 2.08 -9.39 -12.39
N THR A 91 0.86 -9.29 -11.87
CA THR A 91 0.38 -9.93 -10.64
C THR A 91 -1.07 -10.38 -10.85
N GLY A 92 -1.55 -11.34 -10.07
CA GLY A 92 -2.94 -11.82 -10.15
C GLY A 92 -3.13 -13.03 -11.06
N SER A 93 -2.05 -13.67 -11.51
CA SER A 93 -2.09 -14.92 -12.28
C SER A 93 -2.83 -16.05 -11.55
N SER A 94 -2.87 -15.99 -10.20
CA SER A 94 -3.66 -16.92 -9.37
C SER A 94 -5.15 -16.92 -9.72
N PHE A 95 -5.71 -15.83 -10.26
CA PHE A 95 -7.12 -15.77 -10.66
C PHE A 95 -7.50 -16.72 -11.80
N LEU A 96 -6.52 -17.15 -12.61
CA LEU A 96 -6.73 -18.11 -13.69
C LEU A 96 -6.97 -19.54 -13.17
N LEU A 97 -6.77 -19.77 -11.87
CA LEU A 97 -7.05 -21.04 -11.22
C LEU A 97 -8.53 -21.09 -10.79
N PRO A 98 -9.31 -22.12 -11.19
CA PRO A 98 -10.72 -22.23 -10.81
C PRO A 98 -10.97 -22.23 -9.29
N ALA A 99 -10.01 -22.72 -8.51
CA ALA A 99 -10.07 -22.72 -7.04
C ALA A 99 -9.93 -21.32 -6.42
N GLU A 100 -9.45 -20.35 -7.20
CA GLU A 100 -9.17 -18.98 -6.76
C GLU A 100 -10.24 -17.98 -7.19
N TRP A 101 -11.34 -18.46 -7.78
CA TRP A 101 -12.60 -17.73 -7.93
C TRP A 101 -13.33 -17.60 -6.59
N ASN A 102 -12.58 -17.27 -5.54
CA ASN A 102 -13.14 -17.07 -4.22
C ASN A 102 -13.59 -15.61 -4.09
N PRO A 103 -14.90 -15.35 -3.89
CA PRO A 103 -15.38 -14.02 -3.54
C PRO A 103 -14.63 -13.51 -2.30
N GLY A 104 -13.93 -12.37 -2.42
CA GLY A 104 -13.13 -11.80 -1.33
C GLY A 104 -11.64 -11.62 -1.61
N ARG A 105 -11.12 -12.16 -2.73
CA ARG A 105 -9.71 -11.95 -3.13
C ARG A 105 -9.49 -10.66 -3.94
N MET A 106 -10.50 -10.21 -4.66
CA MET A 106 -10.44 -8.93 -5.36
C MET A 106 -10.69 -7.77 -4.41
N ARG A 107 -9.80 -6.79 -4.48
CA ARG A 107 -9.82 -5.62 -3.62
C ARG A 107 -9.75 -4.36 -4.47
N CYS A 108 -10.59 -3.40 -4.12
CA CYS A 108 -10.44 -2.03 -4.56
C CYS A 108 -9.43 -1.34 -3.64
N VAL A 109 -8.31 -0.90 -4.20
CA VAL A 109 -7.26 -0.14 -3.53
C VAL A 109 -7.33 1.31 -3.99
N MET A 110 -7.49 2.23 -3.04
CA MET A 110 -7.42 3.67 -3.30
C MET A 110 -6.07 4.23 -2.86
N ILE A 111 -5.59 5.25 -3.56
CA ILE A 111 -4.32 5.92 -3.27
C ILE A 111 -4.60 7.26 -2.60
N TYR A 112 -4.17 7.39 -1.35
CA TYR A 112 -4.27 8.60 -0.54
C TYR A 112 -2.99 9.41 -0.64
N ASP A 113 -3.12 10.70 -0.95
CA ASP A 113 -2.05 11.67 -0.93
C ASP A 113 -1.97 12.31 0.45
N THR A 114 -0.89 12.02 1.17
CA THR A 114 -0.65 12.53 2.53
C THR A 114 -0.30 14.02 2.57
N GLU A 115 0.17 14.59 1.46
CA GLU A 115 0.53 16.00 1.34
C GLU A 115 -0.74 16.83 1.17
N ASN A 116 -1.62 16.41 0.25
CA ASN A 116 -2.89 17.06 -0.02
C ASN A 116 -4.04 16.59 0.89
N SER A 117 -3.78 15.60 1.74
CA SER A 117 -4.74 15.00 2.68
C SER A 117 -6.05 14.53 2.02
N ARG A 118 -5.96 13.94 0.83
CA ARG A 118 -7.12 13.46 0.05
C ARG A 118 -6.75 12.27 -0.83
N PHE A 119 -7.73 11.53 -1.32
CA PHE A 119 -7.48 10.57 -2.39
C PHE A 119 -7.06 11.26 -3.69
N VAL A 120 -6.14 10.64 -4.43
CA VAL A 120 -5.67 11.15 -5.74
C VAL A 120 -6.77 11.07 -6.81
N SER A 121 -7.74 10.18 -6.63
CA SER A 121 -8.87 9.95 -7.54
C SER A 121 -10.05 9.31 -6.78
N GLN A 122 -11.25 9.42 -7.36
CA GLN A 122 -12.41 8.63 -6.96
C GLN A 122 -12.37 7.20 -7.53
N HIS A 123 -11.59 6.98 -8.59
CA HIS A 123 -11.35 5.67 -9.17
C HIS A 123 -10.36 4.87 -8.31
N GLY A 124 -10.73 3.65 -7.96
CA GLY A 124 -9.87 2.71 -7.28
C GLY A 124 -9.17 1.76 -8.25
N TYR A 125 -8.02 1.26 -7.82
CA TYR A 125 -7.31 0.20 -8.52
C TYR A 125 -7.86 -1.15 -8.10
N LEU A 126 -8.24 -1.96 -9.08
CA LEU A 126 -8.59 -3.34 -8.82
C LEU A 126 -7.33 -4.18 -8.72
N VAL A 127 -7.24 -4.94 -7.63
CA VAL A 127 -6.06 -5.72 -7.25
C VAL A 127 -6.52 -7.10 -6.78
N ILE A 128 -5.83 -8.16 -7.18
CA ILE A 128 -6.16 -9.56 -6.82
C ILE A 128 -5.16 -10.09 -5.80
N GLU A 129 -3.88 -10.03 -6.17
CA GLU A 129 -2.77 -10.28 -5.26
C GLU A 129 -2.38 -8.94 -4.64
N THR A 130 -2.13 -8.90 -3.35
CA THR A 130 -1.72 -7.67 -2.67
C THR A 130 -0.31 -7.79 -2.14
N PRO A 131 0.49 -6.70 -2.14
CA PRO A 131 1.78 -6.71 -1.47
C PRO A 131 1.61 -6.94 0.03
N HIS A 132 2.68 -7.34 0.71
CA HIS A 132 2.66 -7.40 2.17
C HIS A 132 2.44 -6.01 2.76
N ARG A 133 1.70 -5.94 3.87
CA ARG A 133 1.48 -4.69 4.58
C ARG A 133 2.81 -4.03 4.99
N GLY A 134 2.92 -2.72 4.80
CA GLY A 134 4.12 -1.94 5.08
C GLY A 134 5.12 -1.89 3.92
N THR A 135 4.80 -2.52 2.79
CA THR A 135 5.62 -2.50 1.57
C THR A 135 5.30 -1.28 0.73
N LEU A 136 6.33 -0.64 0.18
CA LEU A 136 6.16 0.32 -0.92
C LEU A 136 6.01 -0.48 -2.21
N ALA A 137 4.88 -0.35 -2.87
CA ALA A 137 4.57 -1.10 -4.09
C ALA A 137 3.99 -0.19 -5.17
N ARG A 138 4.10 -0.63 -6.42
CA ARG A 138 3.56 0.09 -7.56
C ARG A 138 2.07 -0.22 -7.77
N PHE A 139 1.27 0.84 -7.82
CA PHE A 139 -0.14 0.83 -8.21
C PHE A 139 -0.34 1.82 -9.38
N GLY A 140 -0.27 1.31 -10.61
CA GLY A 140 -0.31 2.16 -11.80
C GLY A 140 0.90 3.09 -11.85
N ASP A 141 0.65 4.39 -11.80
CA ASP A 141 1.69 5.43 -11.82
C ASP A 141 2.20 5.83 -10.43
N TYR A 142 1.62 5.25 -9.37
CA TYR A 142 1.97 5.59 -7.99
C TYR A 142 2.83 4.51 -7.35
N ILE A 143 3.89 4.93 -6.65
CA ILE A 143 4.55 4.10 -5.64
C ILE A 143 3.95 4.49 -4.30
N ALA A 144 3.26 3.55 -3.66
CA ALA A 144 2.49 3.82 -2.44
C ALA A 144 2.77 2.79 -1.36
N LEU A 145 2.74 3.24 -0.11
CA LEU A 145 2.85 2.37 1.06
C LEU A 145 1.54 1.60 1.22
N TYR A 146 1.57 0.28 1.04
CA TYR A 146 0.39 -0.56 1.21
C TYR A 146 0.09 -0.82 2.68
N ILE A 147 -1.12 -0.46 3.13
CA ILE A 147 -1.53 -0.59 4.53
C ILE A 147 -2.71 -1.54 4.75
N ASP A 148 -3.14 -2.25 3.69
CA ASP A 148 -4.35 -3.08 3.69
C ASP A 148 -5.57 -2.25 4.13
N THR A 149 -6.39 -2.70 5.08
CA THR A 149 -7.51 -1.92 5.66
C THR A 149 -7.08 -0.86 6.68
N GLY A 150 -5.79 -0.77 7.00
CA GLY A 150 -5.29 0.13 8.05
C GLY A 150 -5.42 -0.39 9.49
N SER A 151 -6.09 -1.53 9.71
CA SER A 151 -6.27 -2.19 11.01
C SER A 151 -4.93 -2.63 11.59
N ILE A 152 -4.59 -2.28 12.83
CA ILE A 152 -3.38 -2.78 13.50
C ILE A 152 -3.72 -4.15 14.07
N PHE A 153 -3.00 -5.22 13.69
CA PHE A 153 -3.03 -6.44 14.49
C PHE A 153 -2.38 -6.07 15.84
N LEU A 154 -3.18 -6.08 16.90
CA LEU A 154 -2.71 -6.08 18.28
C LEU A 154 -2.09 -7.45 18.58
#